data_AF-A0A2L1U135-F1
#
_entry.id   AF-A0A2L1U135-F1
#
_cell.length_a   1.000
_cell.length_b   1.000
_cell.length_c   1.000
_cell.angle_alpha   90.00
_cell.angle_beta   90.00
_cell.angle_gamma   90.00
#
_symmetry.space_group_name_H-M   'P 1'
#
loop_
_entity.id
_entity.type
_entity.pdbx_description
1 polymer ?
#
loop_
_entity_poly.entity_id
_entity_poly.type
_entity_poly.pdbx_seq_one_letter_code
_entity_poly.pdbx_strand_id
1 'polypeptide(L)' 'MNNNFVHYAMPMYSYDHGEYFRQMYEWHMKMQHYQEQLRNYHISRAEQFQKMLREREKTVETSKDGPAA' A
#
# COMPACT_ATOMS: atom_id res chain seq x y z
N MET A 1 5.35 6.66 -10.02
CA MET A 1 4.81 6.87 -8.66
C MET A 1 5.94 6.59 -7.68
N ASN A 2 6.52 7.64 -7.08
CA ASN A 2 7.51 7.46 -6.02
C ASN A 2 6.78 7.05 -4.74
N ASN A 3 6.84 5.77 -4.40
CA ASN A 3 6.25 5.22 -3.18
C ASN A 3 7.21 5.41 -2.01
N ASN A 4 7.46 6.66 -1.64
CA ASN A 4 8.33 6.98 -0.51
C ASN A 4 7.52 6.92 0.79
N PHE A 5 7.28 5.72 1.29
CA PHE A 5 6.70 5.51 2.60
C PHE A 5 7.79 5.72 3.64
N VAL A 6 7.63 6.71 4.52
CA VAL A 6 8.64 7.04 5.53
C VAL A 6 8.43 6.15 6.74
N HIS A 7 9.31 5.17 6.91
CA HIS A 7 9.40 4.39 8.14
C HIS A 7 10.19 5.18 9.18
N TYR A 8 9.56 5.48 10.33
CA TYR A 8 10.21 6.23 11.40
C TYR A 8 10.89 5.28 12.39
N ALA A 9 12.12 5.61 12.80
CA ALA A 9 12.80 4.88 13.87
C ALA A 9 12.06 5.07 15.21
N MET A 10 12.02 4.02 16.02
CA MET A 10 11.44 4.07 17.36
C MET A 10 12.27 5.00 18.25
N PRO A 11 11.64 5.88 19.06
CA PRO A 11 12.35 6.66 20.07
C PRO A 11 13.12 5.77 21.03
N MET A 12 14.33 6.20 21.38
CA MET A 12 15.11 5.55 22.43
C MET A 12 14.58 5.97 23.80
N TYR A 13 14.67 5.06 24.77
CA TYR A 13 14.29 5.36 26.14
C TYR A 13 15.02 6.59 26.69
N SER A 14 14.28 7.47 27.35
CA SER A 14 14.82 8.61 28.10
C SER A 14 14.36 8.53 29.55
N TYR A 15 15.18 9.06 30.46
CA TYR A 15 14.88 9.05 31.90
C TYR A 15 13.67 9.93 32.25
N ASP A 16 13.39 10.96 31.44
CA ASP A 16 12.13 11.70 31.53
C ASP A 16 10.99 10.84 30.98
N HIS A 17 10.30 10.16 31.90
CA HIS A 17 9.19 9.29 31.56
C HIS A 17 8.06 10.02 30.82
N GLY A 18 7.74 11.27 31.20
CA GLY A 18 6.65 12.02 30.59
C GLY A 18 6.95 12.33 29.12
N GLU A 19 8.17 12.78 28.85
CA GLU A 19 8.63 13.05 27.50
C GLU A 19 8.76 11.76 26.67
N TYR A 20 9.29 10.67 27.25
CA TYR A 20 9.37 9.39 26.57
C TYR A 20 7.99 8.86 26.15
N PHE A 21 6.99 8.92 27.04
CA PHE A 21 5.64 8.47 26.71
C PHE A 21 5.02 9.31 25.59
N ARG A 22 5.23 10.63 25.60
CA ARG A 22 4.76 11.52 24.52
C ARG A 22 5.41 11.18 23.18
N GLN A 23 6.73 11.00 23.16
CA GLN A 23 7.46 10.63 21.94
C GLN A 23 7.01 9.26 21.41
N MET A 24 6.81 8.28 22.28
CA MET A 24 6.30 6.97 21.90
C MET A 24 4.89 7.06 21.32
N TYR A 25 3.99 7.85 21.91
CA TYR A 25 2.64 8.07 21.36
C TYR A 25 2.71 8.66 19.94
N GLU A 26 3.50 9.71 19.74
CA GLU A 26 3.67 10.33 18.43
C GLU A 26 4.27 9.38 17.40
N TRP A 27 5.24 8.55 17.81
CA TRP A 27 5.81 7.52 16.94
C TRP A 27 4.75 6.50 16.52
N HIS A 28 3.91 6.03 17.44
CA HIS A 28 2.83 5.09 17.11
C HIS A 28 1.85 5.69 16.10
N MET A 29 1.45 6.96 16.26
CA MET A 29 0.57 7.63 15.30
C MET A 29 1.20 7.72 13.91
N LYS A 30 2.49 8.06 13.83
CA LYS A 30 3.23 8.08 12.55
C LYS A 30 3.33 6.69 11.91
N MET A 31 3.58 5.67 12.72
CA MET A 31 3.68 4.28 12.23
C MET A 31 2.34 3.71 11.80
N GLN A 32 1.23 4.07 12.45
CA GLN A 32 -0.12 3.72 11.97
C GLN A 32 -0.37 4.29 10.58
N HIS A 33 -0.06 5.56 10.36
CA HIS A 33 -0.22 6.17 9.04
C HIS A 33 0.65 5.49 7.98
N TYR A 34 1.90 5.15 8.31
CA TYR A 34 2.79 4.38 7.44
C TYR A 34 2.18 3.02 7.05
N GLN A 35 1.59 2.29 8.00
CA GLN A 35 0.95 0.99 7.75
C GLN A 35 -0.28 1.13 6.85
N GLU A 36 -1.10 2.17 7.03
CA GLU A 36 -2.24 2.46 6.16
C GLU A 36 -1.81 2.76 4.74
N GLN A 37 -0.76 3.57 4.55
CA GLN A 37 -0.19 3.85 3.23
C GLN A 37 0.27 2.57 2.53
N LEU A 38 1.00 1.70 3.25
CA LEU A 38 1.41 0.40 2.72
C LEU A 38 0.22 -0.47 2.32
N ARG A 39 -0.78 -0.58 3.19
CA ARG A 39 -1.99 -1.35 2.92
C ARG A 39 -2.68 -0.87 1.64
N ASN A 40 -2.89 0.44 1.52
CA ASN A 40 -3.55 1.03 0.36
C ASN A 40 -2.75 0.80 -0.92
N TYR A 41 -1.42 0.93 -0.85
CA TYR A 41 -0.55 0.65 -1.99
C TYR A 41 -0.68 -0.80 -2.47
N HIS A 42 -0.65 -1.77 -1.56
CA HIS A 42 -0.78 -3.19 -1.93
C HIS A 42 -2.16 -3.49 -2.51
N ILE A 43 -3.23 -2.92 -1.96
CA ILE A 43 -4.60 -3.05 -2.49
C ILE A 43 -4.70 -2.47 -3.90
N SER A 44 -4.29 -1.22 -4.09
CA SER A 44 -4.34 -0.57 -5.41
C SER A 44 -3.52 -1.33 -6.46
N ARG A 45 -2.38 -1.89 -6.07
CA ARG A 45 -1.56 -2.71 -6.97
C ARG A 45 -2.23 -4.04 -7.30
N ALA A 46 -2.90 -4.69 -6.35
CA ALA A 46 -3.68 -5.89 -6.61
C ALA A 46 -4.86 -5.61 -7.56
N GLU A 47 -5.58 -4.51 -7.36
CA GLU A 47 -6.68 -4.08 -8.23
C GLU A 47 -6.20 -3.81 -9.67
N GLN A 48 -5.03 -3.20 -9.84
CA GLN A 48 -4.40 -3.00 -11.16
C GLN A 48 -4.12 -4.33 -11.86
N PHE A 49 -3.54 -5.31 -11.15
CA PHE A 49 -3.29 -6.63 -11.72
C PHE A 49 -4.59 -7.35 -12.10
N GLN A 50 -5.60 -7.30 -11.23
CA GLN A 50 -6.91 -7.88 -11.54
C GLN A 50 -7.57 -7.21 -12.76
N LYS A 51 -7.43 -5.89 -12.91
CA LYS A 51 -7.93 -5.16 -14.08
C LYS A 51 -7.24 -5.64 -15.36
N MET A 52 -5.91 -5.78 -15.36
CA MET A 52 -5.16 -6.28 -16.52
C MET A 52 -5.54 -7.72 -16.89
N LEU A 53 -5.80 -8.60 -15.91
CA LEU A 53 -6.26 -9.96 -16.17
C LEU A 53 -7.64 -9.95 -16.86
N ARG A 54 -8.60 -9.18 -16.34
CA ARG A 54 -9.92 -9.04 -16.96
C ARG A 54 -9.87 -8.44 -18.36
N GLU A 55 -9.00 -7.45 -18.59
CA GLU A 55 -8.80 -6.86 -19.91
C GLU A 55 -8.21 -7.89 -20.88
N ARG A 56 -7.23 -8.70 -20.44
CA ARG A 56 -6.69 -9.80 -21.23
C ARG A 56 -7.77 -10.83 -21.59
N GLU A 57 -8.60 -11.24 -20.64
CA GLU A 57 -9.70 -12.19 -20.89
C GLU A 57 -10.67 -11.65 -21.95
N LYS A 58 -11.08 -10.38 -21.85
CA LYS A 58 -11.94 -9.72 -22.86
C LYS A 58 -11.30 -9.67 -24.25
N THR A 59 -10.00 -9.41 -24.34
CA THR A 59 -9.28 -9.43 -25.63
C THR A 59 -9.18 -10.83 -26.24
N VAL A 60 -9.12 -11.88 -25.41
CA VAL A 60 -9.08 -13.27 -25.89
C VAL A 60 -10.46 -13.72 -26.37
N GLU A 61 -11.53 -13.33 -25.71
CA GLU A 61 -12.90 -13.64 -26.13
C GLU A 61 -13.23 -12.97 -27.47
N THR A 62 -12.93 -11.68 -27.62
CA THR A 62 -13.14 -10.95 -28.88
C THR A 62 -12.25 -11.42 -30.03
N SER A 63 -11.09 -12.05 -29.74
CA SER A 63 -10.22 -12.64 -30.76
C SER A 63 -10.70 -14.01 -31.27
N LYS A 64 -11.63 -14.69 -30.58
CA LYS A 64 -12.16 -15.99 -31.01
C LYS A 64 -13.35 -15.87 -31.96
N ASP A 65 -13.92 -14.68 -32.09
CA ASP A 65 -14.99 -14.36 -33.04
C ASP A 65 -14.44 -13.75 -34.34
N GLY A 66 -13.41 -14.39 -34.92
CA GLY A 66 -13.04 -14.15 -36.33
C GLY A 66 -14.11 -14.73 -37.26
N PRO A 67 -14.38 -14.11 -38.43
CA PRO A 67 -15.61 -14.36 -39.17
C PRO A 67 -15.66 -15.82 -39.62
N ALA A 68 -16.82 -16.45 -39.42
CA ALA A 68 -17.17 -17.66 -40.16
C ALA A 68 -17.20 -17.29 -41.65
N ALA A 69 -16.21 -17.78 -42.40
CA ALA A 69 -16.15 -17.77 -43.85
C ALA A 69 -15.59 -19.10 -44.33
#